data_AF-A0A7C9P9P2-F1
#
_entry.id   AF-A0A7C9P9P2-F1
#
_cell.length_a   1.000
_cell.length_b   1.000
_cell.length_c   1.000
_cell.angle_alpha   90.00
_cell.angle_beta   90.00
_cell.angle_gamma   90.00
#
_symmetry.space_group_name_H-M   'P 1'
#
loop_
_entity.id
_entity.type
_entity.pdbx_description
1 polymer ?
#
loop_
_entity_poly.entity_id
_entity_poly.type
_entity_poly.pdbx_seq_one_letter_code
_entity_poly.pdbx_strand_id
1 'polypeptide(L)'
;MNALWILALLILISGIFSLAEMALASSRRARLNQLAETGNNGAVVALAIKDHPSRLLAASQTGITAAALLMGIYGESALSASIESVIGANVPALADWQSTIAFAITIVIVTAVSIILGEI
;
A
#
# COMPACT_ATOMS: atom_id res chain seq x y z
N MET A 1 -22.27 -1.79 -1.56
CA MET A 1 -21.02 -1.08 -1.91
C MET A 1 -19.93 -2.12 -1.95
N ASN A 2 -19.46 -2.50 -3.15
CA ASN A 2 -18.68 -3.73 -3.33
C ASN A 2 -17.32 -3.58 -2.64
N ALA A 3 -16.99 -4.48 -1.71
CA ALA A 3 -15.75 -4.43 -0.90
C ALA A 3 -14.46 -4.36 -1.75
N LEU A 4 -14.52 -4.80 -3.00
CA LEU A 4 -13.48 -4.62 -4.01
C LEU A 4 -13.09 -3.15 -4.25
N TRP A 5 -14.04 -2.21 -4.25
CA TRP A 5 -13.73 -0.78 -4.41
C TRP A 5 -12.98 -0.22 -3.21
N ILE A 6 -13.32 -0.69 -2.00
CA ILE A 6 -12.64 -0.29 -0.77
C ILE A 6 -11.21 -0.82 -0.78
N LEU A 7 -11.00 -2.09 -1.16
CA LEU A 7 -9.66 -2.66 -1.34
C LEU A 7 -8.83 -1.88 -2.38
N ALA A 8 -9.40 -1.61 -3.55
CA ALA A 8 -8.71 -0.86 -4.59
C ALA A 8 -8.28 0.53 -4.10
N LEU A 9 -9.15 1.23 -3.37
CA LEU A 9 -8.83 2.52 -2.77
C LEU A 9 -7.72 2.41 -1.72
N LEU A 10 -7.75 1.39 -0.85
CA LEU A 10 -6.73 1.18 0.16
C LEU A 10 -5.36 0.87 -0.44
N ILE A 11 -5.31 0.05 -1.49
CA ILE A 11 -4.08 -0.25 -2.25
C ILE A 11 -3.52 1.05 -2.85
N LEU A 12 -4.36 1.88 -3.48
CA LEU A 12 -3.93 3.15 -4.04
C LEU A 12 -3.38 4.10 -2.97
N ILE A 13 -4.03 4.19 -1.81
CA ILE A 13 -3.57 5.02 -0.70
C ILE A 13 -2.20 4.55 -0.20
N SER A 14 -2.02 3.25 0.03
CA SER A 14 -0.71 2.67 0.39
C SER A 14 0.35 2.93 -0.67
N GLY A 15 0.00 2.77 -1.95
CA GLY A 15 0.89 3.05 -3.08
C GLY A 15 1.34 4.50 -3.11
N ILE A 16 0.43 5.46 -2.89
CA ILE A 16 0.75 6.89 -2.83
C ILE A 16 1.75 7.19 -1.70
N PHE A 17 1.56 6.58 -0.52
CA PHE A 17 2.51 6.75 0.58
C PHE A 17 3.89 6.18 0.25
N SER A 18 3.97 4.97 -0.32
CA SER A 18 5.23 4.35 -0.78
C SER A 18 5.94 5.22 -1.82
N LEU A 19 5.21 5.69 -2.82
CA LEU A 19 5.74 6.54 -3.88
C LEU A 19 6.25 7.88 -3.34
N ALA A 20 5.58 8.47 -2.34
CA ALA A 20 6.04 9.71 -1.71
C ALA A 20 7.38 9.51 -0.98
N GLU A 21 7.57 8.40 -0.27
CA GLU A 21 8.84 8.05 0.37
C GLU A 21 9.96 7.85 -0.66
N MET A 22 9.71 7.05 -1.70
CA MET A 22 10.67 6.80 -2.77
C MET A 22 11.02 8.07 -3.55
N ALA A 23 10.04 8.91 -3.86
CA ALA A 23 10.27 10.19 -4.52
C ALA A 23 11.18 11.11 -3.69
N LEU A 24 10.94 11.19 -2.38
CA LEU A 24 11.80 11.98 -1.49
C LEU A 24 13.21 11.39 -1.37
N ALA A 25 13.32 10.06 -1.24
CA ALA A 25 14.58 9.34 -1.12
C ALA A 25 15.44 9.53 -2.39
N SER A 26 14.86 9.32 -3.57
CA SER A 26 15.53 9.39 -4.88
C SER A 26 15.85 10.83 -5.34
N SER A 27 15.15 11.84 -4.84
CA SER A 27 15.35 13.23 -5.24
C SER A 27 16.74 13.75 -4.86
N ARG A 28 17.55 14.18 -5.84
CA ARG A 28 18.88 14.75 -5.56
C ARG A 28 18.78 16.14 -4.93
N ARG A 29 19.42 16.33 -3.78
CA ARG A 29 19.42 17.60 -3.03
C ARG A 29 19.87 18.79 -3.89
N ALA A 30 20.91 18.62 -4.71
CA ALA A 30 21.41 19.66 -5.61
C ALA A 30 20.34 20.14 -6.62
N ARG A 31 19.54 19.21 -7.19
CA ARG A 31 18.47 19.55 -8.13
C ARG A 31 17.32 20.28 -7.44
N LEU A 32 16.99 19.87 -6.21
CA LEU A 32 15.98 20.55 -5.40
C LEU A 32 16.41 21.97 -5.01
N ASN A 33 17.68 22.18 -4.65
CA ASN A 33 18.22 23.52 -4.36
C ASN A 33 18.09 24.44 -5.58
N GLN A 34 18.48 23.98 -6.78
CA GLN A 34 18.31 24.75 -8.01
C GLN A 34 16.83 25.11 -8.28
N LEU A 35 15.91 24.16 -8.09
CA LEU A 35 14.48 24.40 -8.27
C LEU A 35 13.95 25.41 -7.24
N ALA A 36 14.40 25.33 -5.99
CA ALA A 36 14.03 26.25 -4.93
C ALA A 36 14.53 27.68 -5.22
N GLU A 37 15.76 27.82 -5.71
CA GLU A 37 16.32 29.11 -6.16
C GLU A 37 15.53 29.74 -7.30
N THR A 38 14.94 28.91 -8.18
CA THR A 38 14.03 29.38 -9.26
C THR A 38 12.60 29.68 -8.79
N GLY A 39 12.32 29.65 -7.48
CA GLY A 39 11.01 29.99 -6.90
C GLY A 39 10.02 28.83 -6.79
N ASN A 40 10.46 27.58 -6.94
CA ASN A 40 9.58 26.42 -6.78
C ASN A 40 9.32 26.13 -5.29
N ASN A 41 8.15 26.53 -4.80
CA ASN A 41 7.71 26.28 -3.41
C ASN A 41 7.72 24.79 -3.04
N GLY A 42 7.39 23.89 -3.99
CA GLY A 42 7.43 22.45 -3.76
C GLY A 42 8.85 21.93 -3.51
N ALA A 43 9.85 22.50 -4.18
CA ALA A 43 11.26 22.16 -3.96
C ALA A 43 11.75 22.63 -2.58
N VAL A 44 11.31 23.81 -2.12
CA VAL A 44 11.60 24.32 -0.78
C VAL A 44 11.05 23.36 0.29
N VAL A 45 9.79 22.95 0.14
CA VAL A 45 9.16 21.99 1.06
C VAL A 45 9.87 20.63 1.03
N ALA A 46 10.16 20.11 -0.16
CA ALA A 46 10.87 18.83 -0.30
C ALA A 46 12.26 18.85 0.35
N LEU A 47 13.00 19.97 0.26
CA LEU A 47 14.28 20.15 0.97
C LEU A 47 14.10 20.12 2.48
N ALA A 48 13.12 20.86 3.01
CA ALA A 48 12.84 20.90 4.44
C ALA A 48 12.45 19.51 4.98
N ILE A 49 11.64 18.75 4.24
CA ILE A 49 11.30 17.38 4.60
C ILE A 49 12.52 16.47 4.50
N LYS A 50 13.39 16.65 3.49
CA LYS A 50 14.60 15.83 3.31
C LYS A 50 15.65 16.04 4.42
N ASP A 51 15.69 17.21 5.04
CA ASP A 51 16.55 17.47 6.20
C ASP A 51 16.04 16.78 7.47
N HIS A 52 14.73 16.57 7.59
CA HIS A 52 14.09 15.87 8.71
C HIS A 52 13.04 14.85 8.21
N PRO A 53 13.47 13.74 7.58
CA PRO A 53 12.56 12.81 6.92
C PRO A 53 11.72 12.00 7.91
N SER A 54 12.13 11.94 9.17
CA SER A 54 11.49 11.14 10.23
C SER A 54 9.99 11.39 10.34
N ARG A 55 9.55 12.65 10.19
CA ARG A 55 8.12 13.00 10.28
C ARG A 55 7.32 12.50 9.08
N LEU A 56 7.87 12.56 7.86
CA LEU A 56 7.23 12.02 6.68
C LEU A 56 7.14 10.50 6.80
N LEU A 57 8.28 9.85 7.04
CA LEU A 57 8.38 8.39 7.14
C LEU A 57 7.43 7.83 8.21
N ALA A 58 7.37 8.46 9.38
CA ALA A 58 6.44 8.03 10.43
C ALA A 58 4.97 8.18 10.00
N ALA A 59 4.62 9.27 9.30
CA ALA A 59 3.26 9.49 8.82
C ALA A 59 2.85 8.51 7.71
N SER A 60 3.70 8.31 6.70
CA SER A 60 3.48 7.35 5.62
C SER A 60 3.42 5.92 6.14
N GLN A 61 4.35 5.51 7.01
CA GLN A 61 4.36 4.16 7.59
C GLN A 61 3.10 3.88 8.43
N THR A 62 2.64 4.87 9.20
CA THR A 62 1.37 4.77 9.96
C THR A 62 0.19 4.61 8.99
N GLY A 63 0.18 5.37 7.90
CA GLY A 63 -0.82 5.26 6.83
C GLY A 63 -0.84 3.88 6.16
N ILE A 64 0.34 3.37 5.77
CA ILE A 64 0.51 2.04 5.16
C ILE A 64 0.03 0.95 6.12
N THR A 65 0.37 1.06 7.41
CA THR A 65 -0.05 0.09 8.44
C THR A 65 -1.57 0.10 8.64
N ALA A 66 -2.17 1.28 8.74
CA ALA A 66 -3.62 1.42 8.85
C ALA A 66 -4.34 0.86 7.61
N ALA A 67 -3.81 1.15 6.42
CA ALA A 67 -4.34 0.59 5.17
C ALA A 67 -4.20 -0.94 5.14
N ALA A 68 -3.07 -1.50 5.57
CA ALA A 68 -2.87 -2.96 5.65
C ALA A 68 -3.87 -3.65 6.58
N LEU A 69 -4.14 -3.07 7.77
CA LEU A 69 -5.16 -3.58 8.69
C LEU A 69 -6.55 -3.55 8.07
N LEU A 70 -6.93 -2.44 7.43
CA LEU A 70 -8.21 -2.31 6.74
C LEU A 70 -8.32 -3.28 5.56
N MET A 71 -7.25 -3.47 4.79
CA MET A 71 -7.23 -4.44 3.70
C MET A 71 -7.40 -5.87 4.22
N GLY A 72 -6.88 -6.20 5.40
CA GLY A 72 -7.20 -7.46 6.08
C GLY A 72 -8.69 -7.59 6.36
N ILE A 73 -9.27 -6.61 7.06
CA ILE A 73 -10.70 -6.63 7.45
C ILE A 73 -11.63 -6.75 6.23
N TYR A 74 -11.37 -5.97 5.17
CA TYR A 74 -12.22 -5.97 3.97
C TYR A 74 -11.83 -7.08 2.97
N GLY A 75 -10.63 -7.64 3.07
CA GLY A 75 -10.10 -8.71 2.21
C GLY A 75 -10.95 -9.97 2.24
N GLU A 76 -11.44 -10.33 3.43
CA GLU A 76 -12.32 -11.48 3.64
C GLU A 76 -13.59 -11.40 2.77
N SER A 77 -14.27 -10.26 2.84
CA SER A 77 -15.52 -10.02 2.11
C SER A 77 -15.34 -9.80 0.59
N ALA A 78 -14.12 -9.46 0.14
CA ALA A 78 -13.88 -9.01 -1.23
C ALA A 78 -13.23 -10.07 -2.12
N LEU A 79 -12.32 -10.88 -1.58
CA LEU A 79 -11.57 -11.87 -2.36
C LEU A 79 -11.62 -13.27 -1.73
N SER A 80 -11.69 -13.36 -0.39
CA SER A 80 -11.67 -14.64 0.29
C SER A 80 -12.91 -15.48 -0.02
N ALA A 81 -14.10 -14.87 -0.13
CA ALA A 81 -15.31 -15.59 -0.56
C ALA A 81 -15.18 -16.27 -1.95
N SER A 82 -14.50 -15.63 -2.90
CA SER A 82 -14.24 -16.22 -4.23
C SER A 82 -13.22 -17.35 -4.15
N ILE A 83 -12.19 -17.22 -3.31
CA ILE A 83 -11.16 -18.23 -3.12
C ILE A 83 -11.72 -19.46 -2.36
N GLU A 84 -12.52 -19.24 -1.32
CA GLU A 84 -13.23 -20.29 -0.58
C GLU A 84 -14.11 -21.13 -1.50
N SER A 85 -14.88 -20.49 -2.40
CA SER A 85 -15.69 -21.21 -3.39
C SER A 85 -14.85 -22.11 -4.31
N VAL A 86 -13.64 -21.69 -4.67
CA VAL A 86 -12.72 -22.49 -5.50
C VAL A 86 -12.12 -23.65 -4.69
N ILE A 87 -11.73 -23.41 -3.43
CA ILE A 87 -11.18 -24.44 -2.55
C ILE A 87 -12.22 -25.49 -2.23
N GLY A 88 -13.43 -25.11 -1.81
CA GLY A 88 -14.51 -26.03 -1.48
C GLY A 88 -14.96 -26.90 -2.66
N ALA A 89 -14.88 -26.38 -3.89
CA ALA A 89 -15.24 -27.13 -5.09
C ALA A 89 -14.16 -28.13 -5.55
N ASN A 90 -12.88 -27.83 -5.33
CA ASN A 90 -11.78 -28.61 -5.89
C ASN A 90 -11.00 -29.44 -4.86
N VAL A 91 -11.03 -29.04 -3.58
CA VAL A 91 -10.23 -29.68 -2.52
C VAL A 91 -11.02 -29.80 -1.20
N PRO A 92 -11.97 -30.74 -1.11
CA PRO A 92 -12.85 -30.91 0.05
C PRO A 92 -12.10 -31.18 1.37
N ALA A 93 -10.90 -31.75 1.29
CA ALA A 93 -10.06 -32.06 2.46
C ALA A 93 -9.56 -30.81 3.21
N LEU A 94 -9.62 -29.62 2.59
CA LEU A 94 -9.22 -28.36 3.22
C LEU A 94 -10.43 -27.49 3.62
N ALA A 95 -11.65 -28.02 3.58
CA ALA A 95 -12.86 -27.28 3.91
C ALA A 95 -12.82 -26.63 5.31
N ASP A 96 -12.27 -27.32 6.31
CA ASP A 96 -12.15 -26.80 7.69
C ASP A 96 -11.17 -25.61 7.79
N TRP A 97 -10.27 -25.46 6.83
CA TRP A 97 -9.23 -24.43 6.81
C TRP A 97 -9.44 -23.39 5.71
N GLN A 98 -10.52 -23.51 4.92
CA GLN A 98 -10.72 -22.74 3.70
C GLN A 98 -10.68 -21.22 3.93
N SER A 99 -11.28 -20.75 5.03
CA SER A 99 -11.35 -19.32 5.36
C SER A 99 -9.97 -18.76 5.72
N THR A 100 -9.23 -19.45 6.58
CA THR A 100 -7.86 -19.07 6.95
C THR A 100 -6.92 -19.04 5.74
N ILE A 101 -7.05 -20.04 4.84
CA ILE A 101 -6.23 -20.13 3.62
C ILE A 101 -6.60 -19.02 2.63
N ALA A 102 -7.89 -18.79 2.43
CA ALA A 102 -8.38 -17.75 1.52
C ALA A 102 -7.97 -16.35 1.99
N PHE A 103 -8.03 -16.10 3.30
CA PHE A 103 -7.55 -14.87 3.91
C PHE A 103 -6.05 -14.69 3.72
N ALA A 104 -5.24 -15.72 4.02
CA ALA A 104 -3.80 -15.68 3.83
C ALA A 104 -3.40 -15.42 2.37
N ILE A 105 -4.03 -16.11 1.42
CA ILE A 105 -3.81 -15.90 -0.02
C ILE A 105 -4.20 -14.48 -0.43
N THR A 106 -5.33 -13.98 0.07
CA THR A 106 -5.78 -12.60 -0.21
C THR A 106 -4.76 -11.59 0.25
N ILE A 107 -4.24 -11.73 1.48
CA ILE A 107 -3.18 -10.88 2.00
C ILE A 107 -1.94 -10.97 1.11
N VAL A 108 -1.47 -12.17 0.78
CA VAL A 108 -0.28 -12.35 -0.07
C VAL A 108 -0.45 -11.67 -1.43
N ILE A 109 -1.60 -11.83 -2.09
CA ILE A 109 -1.88 -11.20 -3.38
C ILE A 109 -1.93 -9.67 -3.24
N VAL A 110 -2.69 -9.16 -2.27
CA VAL A 110 -2.83 -7.71 -2.06
C VAL A 110 -1.49 -7.07 -1.70
N THR A 111 -0.72 -7.70 -0.81
CA THR A 111 0.62 -7.25 -0.45
C THR A 111 1.56 -7.29 -1.66
N ALA A 112 1.57 -8.38 -2.44
CA ALA A 112 2.40 -8.47 -3.65
C ALA A 112 2.04 -7.38 -4.67
N VAL A 113 0.75 -7.17 -4.94
CA VAL A 113 0.28 -6.10 -5.84
C VAL A 113 0.66 -4.73 -5.30
N SER A 114 0.52 -4.49 -4.00
CA SER A 114 0.87 -3.20 -3.38
C SER A 114 2.38 -2.94 -3.42
N ILE A 115 3.22 -3.97 -3.26
CA ILE A 115 4.68 -3.85 -3.39
C ILE A 115 5.03 -3.55 -4.84
N ILE A 116 4.51 -4.32 -5.79
CA ILE A 116 4.77 -4.11 -7.22
C ILE A 116 4.32 -2.70 -7.64
N LEU A 117 3.13 -2.25 -7.26
CA LEU A 117 2.68 -0.89 -7.60
C LEU A 117 3.43 0.21 -6.85
N GLY A 118 3.98 -0.10 -5.67
CA GLY A 118 4.71 0.86 -4.83
C GLY A 118 6.19 0.97 -5.14
N GLU A 119 6.79 -0.03 -5.78
CA GLU A 119 8.23 -0.16 -6.04
C GLU A 119 8.61 0.00 -7.53
N ILE A 120 7.65 -0.16 -8.45
CA ILE A 120 7.85 0.01 -9.91
C ILE A 120 7.64 1.47 -10.33
#